data_AF-A0A4Q2A3M5-F1
#
_entry.id   AF-A0A4Q2A3M5-F1
#
_cell.length_a   1.000
_cell.length_b   1.000
_cell.length_c   1.000
_cell.angle_alpha   90.00
_cell.angle_beta   90.00
_cell.angle_gamma   90.00
#
_symmetry.space_group_name_H-M   'P 1'
#
loop_
_entity.id
_entity.type
_entity.pdbx_description
1 polymer ?
#
loop_
_entity_poly.entity_id
_entity_poly.type
_entity_poly.pdbx_seq_one_letter_code
_entity_poly.pdbx_strand_id
1 'polypeptide(L)'
;MKIHKTAAYDADRELTELLGVESRLYKIGMLDTQAQEVLRLATTVDELSLLLFEPYEYRPGFHADERQVTLPCFFTKVDGHTHQLMSTARKWKQDHNRTTLVYGGFHSLDQRPTTYSVKTAKELDQSALKEKQDLEPLAHLSEVKKDRVVQSAFKVMQWLDGELKLSYKKPELLAALLLDNRHILDAYHHTELTQTVPKCIVEDNQKKVPSVIALARMLMMHALGFDVLVVSKHHYSSIENYLPIEWFDHHVMSAQEMDKENHRSSPVGQVIGMVMIAALVLIYFVFKR
;
A
#
# COMPACT_ATOMS: atom_id res chain seq x y z
N MET A 1 7.12 38.15 18.43
CA MET A 1 5.82 38.23 17.73
C MET A 1 4.72 38.00 18.76
N LYS A 2 3.72 38.89 18.87
CA LYS A 2 2.56 38.69 19.75
C LYS A 2 1.47 37.95 18.96
N ILE A 3 0.90 36.90 19.54
CA ILE A 3 -0.14 36.06 18.92
C ILE A 3 -1.40 36.16 19.78
N HIS A 4 -2.54 36.46 19.17
CA HIS A 4 -3.85 36.40 19.81
C HIS A 4 -4.56 35.13 19.34
N LYS A 5 -4.95 34.27 20.29
CA LYS A 5 -5.65 33.01 19.98
C LYS A 5 -7.13 33.29 19.75
N THR A 6 -7.73 32.54 18.83
CA THR A 6 -9.17 32.59 18.58
C THR A 6 -9.86 31.49 19.39
N ALA A 7 -11.16 31.67 19.69
CA ALA A 7 -11.95 30.64 20.33
C ALA A 7 -11.95 29.31 19.54
N ALA A 8 -11.89 29.39 18.20
CA ALA A 8 -11.76 28.22 17.34
C ALA A 8 -10.42 27.48 17.52
N TYR A 9 -9.32 28.21 17.77
CA TYR A 9 -8.02 27.61 18.04
C TYR A 9 -8.01 26.84 19.37
N ASP A 10 -8.64 27.40 20.40
CA ASP A 10 -8.73 26.73 21.71
C ASP A 10 -9.65 25.50 21.63
N ALA A 11 -10.78 25.59 20.92
CA ALA A 11 -11.68 24.47 20.69
C ALA A 11 -11.05 23.30 19.90
N ASP A 12 -10.22 23.57 18.88
CA ASP A 12 -9.51 22.53 18.12
C ASP A 12 -8.51 21.76 19.01
N ARG A 13 -7.88 22.45 19.97
CA ARG A 13 -6.99 21.82 20.95
C ARG A 13 -7.74 20.92 21.92
N GLU A 14 -8.84 21.40 22.50
CA GLU A 14 -9.69 20.60 23.38
C GLU A 14 -10.22 19.35 22.67
N LEU A 15 -10.67 19.48 21.41
CA LEU A 15 -11.08 18.35 20.59
C LEU A 15 -9.94 17.35 20.36
N THR A 16 -8.73 17.83 20.11
CA THR A 16 -7.56 16.97 19.88
C THR A 16 -7.19 16.19 21.15
N GLU A 17 -7.47 16.73 22.34
CA GLU A 17 -7.25 16.03 23.62
C GLU A 17 -8.30 14.93 23.88
N LEU A 18 -9.48 14.99 23.25
CA LEU A 18 -10.54 13.97 23.33
C LEU A 18 -10.40 12.86 22.26
N LEU A 19 -9.77 13.17 21.14
CA LEU A 19 -9.50 12.24 20.04
C LEU A 19 -8.25 11.41 20.32
N GLY A 20 -8.24 10.15 19.89
CA GLY A 20 -7.07 9.29 19.99
C GLY A 20 -7.39 7.81 20.14
N VAL A 21 -6.39 7.08 20.63
CA VAL A 21 -6.41 5.62 20.75
C VAL A 21 -7.57 5.14 21.64
N GLU A 22 -7.82 5.82 22.76
CA GLU A 22 -8.90 5.44 23.68
C GLU A 22 -10.29 5.63 23.07
N SER A 23 -10.49 6.72 22.32
CA SER A 23 -11.77 7.00 21.64
C SER A 23 -11.90 6.29 20.28
N ARG A 24 -10.80 5.72 19.75
CA ARG A 24 -10.68 5.15 18.39
C ARG A 24 -11.11 6.11 17.29
N LEU A 25 -11.08 7.40 17.58
CA LEU A 25 -11.37 8.48 16.64
C LEU A 25 -10.08 9.24 16.44
N TYR A 26 -9.58 9.25 15.21
CA TYR A 26 -8.26 9.80 14.90
C TYR A 26 -8.39 11.07 14.08
N LYS A 27 -7.56 12.07 14.41
CA LYS A 27 -7.37 13.23 13.55
C LYS A 27 -6.49 12.83 12.35
N ILE A 28 -6.65 13.56 11.25
CA ILE A 28 -5.78 13.46 10.07
C ILE A 28 -4.31 13.64 10.50
N GLY A 29 -3.43 12.78 10.00
CA GLY A 29 -2.00 12.77 10.34
C GLY A 29 -1.65 12.36 11.77
N MET A 30 -2.61 12.03 12.65
CA MET A 30 -2.33 11.66 14.04
C MET A 30 -1.48 10.38 14.13
N LEU A 31 -1.78 9.40 13.29
CA LEU A 31 -1.13 8.09 13.28
C LEU A 31 0.19 8.08 12.47
N ASP A 32 0.51 9.14 11.73
CA ASP A 32 1.67 9.21 10.84
C ASP A 32 3.01 9.22 11.59
N THR A 33 2.98 9.57 12.87
CA THR A 33 4.17 9.60 13.75
C THR A 33 4.48 8.26 14.40
N GLN A 34 3.55 7.31 14.34
CA GLN A 34 3.67 6.01 14.99
C GLN A 34 4.43 5.00 14.14
N ALA A 35 5.01 3.99 14.78
CA ALA A 35 5.64 2.89 14.05
C ALA A 35 4.57 2.12 13.25
N GLN A 36 4.79 1.89 11.97
CA GLN A 36 3.82 1.18 11.12
C GLN A 36 4.19 -0.30 11.02
N GLU A 37 3.23 -1.20 11.23
CA GLU A 37 3.36 -2.62 10.95
C GLU A 37 2.39 -3.01 9.85
N VAL A 38 2.89 -3.60 8.77
CA VAL A 38 2.03 -4.06 7.68
C VAL A 38 1.60 -5.48 7.97
N LEU A 39 0.29 -5.69 8.00
CA LEU A 39 -0.35 -6.99 8.12
C LEU A 39 -0.95 -7.36 6.76
N ARG A 40 -0.57 -8.49 6.19
CA ARG A 40 -1.21 -8.98 4.96
C ARG A 40 -2.60 -9.52 5.28
N LEU A 41 -3.61 -9.07 4.54
CA LEU A 41 -4.94 -9.68 4.57
C LEU A 41 -4.96 -10.93 3.70
N ALA A 42 -5.54 -12.02 4.23
CA ALA A 42 -5.89 -13.22 3.50
C ALA A 42 -7.41 -13.24 3.31
N THR A 43 -7.87 -13.05 2.08
CA THR A 43 -9.30 -12.81 1.81
C THR A 43 -9.86 -13.71 0.73
N THR A 44 -11.18 -13.82 0.70
CA THR A 44 -11.92 -14.28 -0.48
C THR A 44 -12.04 -13.18 -1.54
N VAL A 45 -12.42 -13.54 -2.77
CA VAL A 45 -12.71 -12.56 -3.84
C VAL A 45 -13.81 -11.57 -3.42
N ASP A 46 -14.86 -12.08 -2.76
CA ASP A 46 -15.99 -11.27 -2.32
C ASP A 46 -15.58 -10.23 -1.25
N GLU A 47 -14.67 -10.59 -0.34
CA GLU A 47 -14.12 -9.69 0.68
C GLU A 47 -13.13 -8.68 0.10
N LEU A 48 -12.29 -9.10 -0.84
CA LEU A 48 -11.38 -8.20 -1.54
C LEU A 48 -12.17 -7.03 -2.15
N SER A 49 -13.21 -7.32 -2.93
CA SER A 49 -14.03 -6.28 -3.55
C SER A 49 -14.70 -5.33 -2.54
N LEU A 50 -15.09 -5.84 -1.36
CA LEU A 50 -15.72 -5.01 -0.32
C LEU A 50 -14.72 -4.10 0.37
N LEU A 51 -13.51 -4.58 0.64
CA LEU A 51 -12.54 -3.92 1.51
C LEU A 51 -11.46 -3.14 0.75
N LEU A 52 -11.24 -3.43 -0.53
CA LEU A 52 -10.16 -2.84 -1.33
C LEU A 52 -10.21 -1.32 -1.34
N PHE A 53 -11.39 -0.73 -1.45
CA PHE A 53 -11.56 0.72 -1.51
C PHE A 53 -11.87 1.35 -0.15
N GLU A 54 -11.87 0.56 0.91
CA GLU A 54 -12.08 1.04 2.27
C GLU A 54 -10.75 1.47 2.93
N PRO A 55 -10.77 2.51 3.78
CA PRO A 55 -9.67 2.87 4.67
C PRO A 55 -9.20 1.71 5.56
N TYR A 56 -7.96 1.77 6.08
CA TYR A 56 -7.43 0.70 6.93
C TYR A 56 -8.31 0.43 8.16
N GLU A 57 -8.89 1.47 8.75
CA GLU A 57 -9.69 1.39 9.99
C GLU A 57 -10.92 0.47 9.90
N TYR A 58 -11.46 0.26 8.69
CA TYR A 58 -12.61 -0.62 8.46
C TYR A 58 -12.21 -2.06 8.13
N ARG A 59 -10.90 -2.35 8.04
CA ARG A 59 -10.40 -3.65 7.63
C ARG A 59 -10.11 -4.54 8.84
N PRO A 60 -10.34 -5.86 8.74
CA PRO A 60 -10.00 -6.79 9.80
C PRO A 60 -8.51 -6.71 10.17
N GLY A 61 -8.20 -6.69 11.47
CA GLY A 61 -6.82 -6.65 11.96
C GLY A 61 -6.20 -5.25 12.06
N PHE A 62 -6.91 -4.19 11.70
CA PHE A 62 -6.48 -2.83 12.03
C PHE A 62 -6.42 -2.64 13.55
N HIS A 63 -5.32 -2.05 13.99
CA HIS A 63 -5.09 -1.71 15.38
C HIS A 63 -4.16 -0.51 15.45
N ALA A 64 -4.41 0.42 16.37
CA ALA A 64 -3.49 1.50 16.68
C ALA A 64 -3.40 1.62 18.20
N ASP A 65 -2.18 1.73 18.71
CA ASP A 65 -1.87 2.07 20.09
C ASP A 65 -0.98 3.33 20.12
N GLU A 66 -0.45 3.73 21.28
CA GLU A 66 0.38 4.95 21.37
C GLU A 66 1.71 4.87 20.59
N ARG A 67 2.20 3.65 20.30
CA ARG A 67 3.53 3.39 19.74
C ARG A 67 3.47 2.91 18.29
N GLN A 68 2.46 2.13 17.95
CA GLN A 68 2.40 1.36 16.72
C GLN A 68 0.99 1.36 16.12
N VAL A 69 0.94 1.38 14.79
CA VAL A 69 -0.28 1.18 13.99
C VAL A 69 -0.11 -0.02 13.05
N THR A 70 -1.04 -0.95 13.11
CA THR A 70 -1.14 -2.11 12.22
C THR A 70 -1.98 -1.76 10.99
N LEU A 71 -1.37 -1.87 9.81
CA LEU A 71 -1.92 -1.55 8.50
C LEU A 71 -2.29 -2.84 7.75
N PRO A 72 -3.57 -3.25 7.77
CA PRO A 72 -4.06 -4.39 6.98
C PRO A 72 -4.09 -4.06 5.48
N CYS A 73 -3.22 -4.71 4.71
CA CYS A 73 -2.98 -4.44 3.29
C CYS A 73 -3.17 -5.69 2.43
N PHE A 74 -3.59 -5.48 1.18
CA PHE A 74 -3.67 -6.56 0.20
C PHE A 74 -2.33 -6.79 -0.49
N PHE A 75 -1.99 -8.05 -0.71
CA PHE A 75 -1.05 -8.48 -1.75
C PHE A 75 -1.75 -9.61 -2.49
N THR A 76 -2.29 -9.31 -3.67
CA THR A 76 -3.24 -10.21 -4.32
C THR A 76 -3.04 -10.24 -5.83
N LYS A 77 -3.18 -11.43 -6.43
CA LYS A 77 -3.32 -11.63 -7.86
C LYS A 77 -4.77 -12.01 -8.19
N VAL A 78 -5.38 -11.34 -9.15
CA VAL A 78 -6.73 -11.64 -9.64
C VAL A 78 -6.68 -11.90 -11.15
N ASP A 79 -7.04 -13.12 -11.54
CA ASP A 79 -7.14 -13.54 -12.94
C ASP A 79 -8.60 -13.65 -13.40
N GLY A 80 -8.82 -13.66 -14.72
CA GLY A 80 -10.12 -13.96 -15.31
C GLY A 80 -10.96 -12.72 -15.64
N HIS A 81 -12.22 -12.67 -15.19
CA HIS A 81 -13.21 -11.65 -15.57
C HIS A 81 -13.02 -10.33 -14.79
N THR A 82 -11.90 -9.67 -15.01
CA THR A 82 -11.42 -8.55 -14.17
C THR A 82 -11.81 -7.16 -14.68
N HIS A 83 -12.63 -7.06 -15.75
CA HIS A 83 -12.99 -5.79 -16.37
C HIS A 83 -13.65 -4.81 -15.38
N GLN A 84 -14.56 -5.30 -14.53
CA GLN A 84 -15.27 -4.45 -13.57
C GLN A 84 -14.37 -3.98 -12.42
N LEU A 85 -13.49 -4.86 -11.92
CA LEU A 85 -12.49 -4.48 -10.93
C LEU A 85 -11.58 -3.37 -11.46
N MET A 86 -11.11 -3.52 -12.71
CA MET A 86 -10.29 -2.49 -13.36
C MET A 86 -11.07 -1.21 -13.67
N SER A 87 -12.34 -1.29 -14.04
CA SER A 87 -13.18 -0.11 -14.29
C SER A 87 -13.36 0.69 -13.01
N THR A 88 -13.61 0.01 -11.89
CA THR A 88 -13.76 0.60 -10.55
C THR A 88 -12.45 1.20 -10.06
N ALA A 89 -11.34 0.47 -10.19
CA ALA A 89 -10.01 0.95 -9.85
C ALA A 89 -9.61 2.22 -10.64
N ARG A 90 -9.97 2.29 -11.93
CA ARG A 90 -9.71 3.48 -12.76
C ARG A 90 -10.57 4.68 -12.36
N LYS A 91 -11.84 4.46 -11.96
CA LYS A 91 -12.68 5.51 -11.38
C LYS A 91 -12.10 6.00 -10.06
N TRP A 92 -11.76 5.10 -9.15
CA TRP A 92 -11.11 5.42 -7.89
C TRP A 92 -9.83 6.26 -8.09
N LYS A 93 -9.01 5.91 -9.08
CA LYS A 93 -7.81 6.67 -9.45
C LYS A 93 -8.13 8.12 -9.84
N GLN A 94 -9.29 8.42 -10.44
CA GLN A 94 -9.63 9.80 -10.81
C GLN A 94 -9.76 10.67 -9.56
N ASP A 95 -10.37 10.13 -8.51
CA ASP A 95 -10.57 10.84 -7.24
C ASP A 95 -9.31 10.78 -6.34
N HIS A 96 -8.50 9.73 -6.46
CA HIS A 96 -7.34 9.44 -5.61
C HIS A 96 -6.03 9.31 -6.40
N ASN A 97 -5.82 10.21 -7.37
CA ASN A 97 -4.72 10.12 -8.33
C ASN A 97 -3.31 10.21 -7.70
N ARG A 98 -3.20 10.84 -6.52
CA ARG A 98 -1.92 11.01 -5.80
C ARG A 98 -1.48 9.73 -5.11
N THR A 99 -2.41 8.87 -4.69
CA THR A 99 -2.14 7.66 -3.90
C THR A 99 -2.38 6.36 -4.68
N THR A 100 -3.01 6.44 -5.86
CA THR A 100 -3.35 5.27 -6.69
C THR A 100 -2.47 5.19 -7.94
N LEU A 101 -1.56 4.24 -7.95
CA LEU A 101 -0.65 3.94 -9.06
C LEU A 101 -1.19 2.77 -9.87
N VAL A 102 -1.42 3.00 -11.17
CA VAL A 102 -1.90 1.96 -12.10
C VAL A 102 -0.89 1.80 -13.23
N TYR A 103 -0.37 0.58 -13.38
CA TYR A 103 0.67 0.21 -14.33
C TYR A 103 0.11 -0.74 -15.40
N GLY A 104 0.41 -0.48 -16.68
CA GLY A 104 -0.02 -1.29 -17.82
C GLY A 104 0.82 -2.57 -18.03
N GLY A 105 1.18 -3.25 -16.95
CA GLY A 105 2.05 -4.43 -16.94
C GLY A 105 3.38 -4.21 -16.21
N PHE A 106 4.12 -5.30 -15.98
CA PHE A 106 5.34 -5.29 -15.16
C PHE A 106 6.47 -4.42 -15.73
N HIS A 107 6.54 -4.24 -17.06
CA HIS A 107 7.59 -3.41 -17.66
C HIS A 107 7.57 -1.95 -17.19
N SER A 108 6.41 -1.43 -16.76
CA SER A 108 6.30 -0.08 -16.20
C SER A 108 6.94 0.01 -14.80
N LEU A 109 7.09 -1.13 -14.12
CA LEU A 109 7.82 -1.27 -12.87
C LEU A 109 9.28 -1.73 -13.08
N ASP A 110 9.70 -2.02 -14.31
CA ASP A 110 11.05 -2.48 -14.64
C ASP A 110 12.03 -1.35 -14.98
N GLN A 111 11.66 -0.08 -14.73
CA GLN A 111 12.53 1.06 -15.01
C GLN A 111 13.87 0.87 -14.30
N ARG A 112 14.92 0.61 -15.10
CA ARG A 112 16.28 0.45 -14.59
C ARG A 112 16.80 1.78 -14.05
N PRO A 113 17.62 1.73 -13.00
CA PRO A 113 18.16 2.93 -12.42
C PRO A 113 19.16 3.62 -13.35
N THR A 114 19.34 4.93 -13.17
CA THR A 114 20.33 5.68 -13.94
C THR A 114 21.75 5.36 -13.48
N THR A 115 22.75 5.50 -14.35
CA THR A 115 24.16 5.30 -13.99
C THR A 115 24.58 6.21 -12.82
N TYR A 116 24.02 7.41 -12.73
CA TYR A 116 24.25 8.32 -11.62
C TYR A 116 23.70 7.75 -10.32
N SER A 117 22.41 7.37 -10.30
CA SER A 117 21.74 6.77 -9.14
C SER A 117 22.47 5.52 -8.65
N VAL A 118 22.94 4.65 -9.56
CA VAL A 118 23.72 3.46 -9.20
C VAL A 118 25.05 3.82 -8.54
N LYS A 119 25.77 4.85 -9.02
CA LYS A 119 27.01 5.31 -8.39
C LYS A 119 26.74 5.82 -6.97
N THR A 120 25.72 6.66 -6.81
CA THR A 120 25.28 7.16 -5.49
C THR A 120 24.93 6.00 -4.56
N ALA A 121 24.22 4.99 -5.06
CA ALA A 121 23.80 3.82 -4.29
C ALA A 121 24.96 2.89 -3.88
N LYS A 122 26.10 2.89 -4.58
CA LYS A 122 27.30 2.12 -4.15
C LYS A 122 27.87 2.62 -2.83
N GLU A 123 27.68 3.90 -2.55
CA GLU A 123 28.14 4.54 -1.33
C GLU A 123 27.10 4.48 -0.21
N LEU A 124 25.93 3.88 -0.46
CA LEU A 124 24.89 3.69 0.54
C LEU A 124 25.11 2.35 1.26
N ASP A 125 25.57 2.45 2.50
CA ASP A 125 25.41 1.39 3.50
C ASP A 125 24.23 1.70 4.42
N GLN A 126 23.68 0.70 5.09
CA GLN A 126 22.58 0.84 6.07
C GLN A 126 22.93 1.84 7.17
N SER A 127 24.22 1.93 7.52
CA SER A 127 24.81 2.90 8.44
C SER A 127 24.89 4.31 7.83
N ALA A 128 25.28 4.40 6.55
CA ALA A 128 25.51 5.65 5.84
C ALA A 128 24.23 6.41 5.46
N LEU A 129 23.09 5.71 5.38
CA LEU A 129 21.77 6.32 5.11
C LEU A 129 21.24 7.16 6.28
N LYS A 130 21.68 6.89 7.51
CA LYS A 130 21.36 7.72 8.68
C LYS A 130 22.19 9.01 8.72
N GLU A 131 23.38 8.98 8.13
CA GLU A 131 24.30 10.14 8.08
C GLU A 131 24.09 11.00 6.83
N LYS A 132 23.68 10.42 5.70
CA LYS A 132 23.31 11.14 4.47
C LYS A 132 21.87 11.66 4.57
N GLN A 133 21.69 12.76 5.32
CA GLN A 133 20.41 13.50 5.43
C GLN A 133 19.87 14.03 4.08
N ASP A 134 20.73 14.13 3.06
CA ASP A 134 20.44 14.82 1.79
C ASP A 134 20.30 13.88 0.58
N LEU A 135 19.54 12.79 0.71
CA LEU A 135 19.04 12.13 -0.48
C LEU A 135 17.93 12.98 -1.10
N GLU A 136 18.27 13.74 -2.15
CA GLU A 136 17.33 14.63 -2.87
C GLU A 136 15.96 13.96 -3.15
N PRO A 137 15.87 12.69 -3.59
CA PRO A 137 14.58 12.03 -3.85
C PRO A 137 13.71 11.86 -2.60
N LEU A 138 14.31 11.80 -1.41
CA LEU A 138 13.63 11.62 -0.11
C LEU A 138 13.44 12.94 0.64
N ALA A 139 14.02 14.05 0.16
CA ALA A 139 14.10 15.31 0.91
C ALA A 139 12.72 15.90 1.27
N HIS A 140 11.68 15.60 0.49
CA HIS A 140 10.31 16.05 0.72
C HIS A 140 9.53 15.24 1.77
N LEU A 141 10.06 14.07 2.18
CA LEU A 141 9.42 13.20 3.18
C LEU A 141 9.75 13.68 4.59
N SER A 142 8.85 13.43 5.55
CA SER A 142 9.17 13.56 6.97
C SER A 142 10.23 12.54 7.38
N GLU A 143 11.00 12.81 8.43
CA GLU A 143 12.04 11.90 8.92
C GLU A 143 11.50 10.48 9.21
N VAL A 144 10.29 10.39 9.79
CA VAL A 144 9.61 9.11 10.04
C VAL A 144 9.34 8.35 8.72
N LYS A 145 8.84 9.04 7.69
CA LYS A 145 8.59 8.43 6.37
C LYS A 145 9.90 8.06 5.66
N LYS A 146 10.96 8.87 5.79
CA LYS A 146 12.30 8.56 5.25
C LYS A 146 12.86 7.28 5.85
N ASP A 147 12.88 7.20 7.19
CA ASP A 147 13.35 6.01 7.91
C ASP A 147 12.57 4.78 7.48
N ARG A 148 11.25 4.91 7.31
CA ARG A 148 10.40 3.82 6.88
C ARG A 148 10.71 3.35 5.46
N VAL A 149 10.90 4.26 4.51
CA VAL A 149 11.30 3.93 3.13
C VAL A 149 12.62 3.16 3.11
N VAL A 150 13.60 3.62 3.87
CA VAL A 150 14.90 2.96 3.97
C VAL A 150 14.77 1.57 4.59
N GLN A 151 14.06 1.44 5.71
CA GLN A 151 13.78 0.16 6.36
C GLN A 151 13.07 -0.82 5.43
N SER A 152 12.05 -0.36 4.70
CA SER A 152 11.32 -1.17 3.72
C SER A 152 12.22 -1.66 2.58
N ALA A 153 13.09 -0.81 2.03
CA ALA A 153 14.03 -1.21 0.99
C ALA A 153 15.01 -2.30 1.47
N PHE A 154 15.57 -2.16 2.67
CA PHE A 154 16.44 -3.18 3.24
C PHE A 154 15.69 -4.47 3.60
N LYS A 155 14.46 -4.37 4.08
CA LYS A 155 13.61 -5.54 4.34
C LYS A 155 13.34 -6.34 3.06
N VAL A 156 13.08 -5.65 1.95
CA VAL A 156 12.94 -6.28 0.64
C VAL A 156 14.22 -6.99 0.21
N MET A 157 15.38 -6.37 0.41
CA MET A 157 16.66 -7.02 0.13
C MET A 157 16.86 -8.29 0.97
N GLN A 158 16.52 -8.25 2.26
CA GLN A 158 16.57 -9.41 3.14
C GLN A 158 15.69 -10.55 2.60
N TRP A 159 14.46 -10.22 2.19
CA TRP A 159 13.54 -11.18 1.55
C TRP A 159 14.09 -11.78 0.26
N LEU A 160 14.71 -10.95 -0.58
CA LEU A 160 15.31 -11.39 -1.84
C LEU A 160 16.51 -12.30 -1.63
N ASP A 161 17.38 -12.01 -0.65
CA ASP A 161 18.58 -12.78 -0.36
C ASP A 161 18.27 -14.08 0.42
N GLY A 162 17.34 -14.03 1.36
CA GLY A 162 17.02 -15.10 2.30
C GLY A 162 15.96 -16.06 1.76
N GLU A 163 14.71 -15.64 1.79
CA GLU A 163 13.54 -16.47 1.50
C GLU A 163 13.38 -16.76 0.01
N LEU A 164 13.57 -15.74 -0.85
CA LEU A 164 13.35 -15.85 -2.30
C LEU A 164 14.59 -16.29 -3.08
N LYS A 165 15.79 -16.05 -2.52
CA LYS A 165 17.11 -16.39 -3.11
C LYS A 165 17.27 -15.92 -4.56
N LEU A 166 16.82 -14.71 -4.86
CA LEU A 166 16.87 -14.12 -6.19
C LEU A 166 18.19 -13.38 -6.42
N SER A 167 18.76 -13.54 -7.62
CA SER A 167 20.02 -12.87 -7.99
C SER A 167 19.76 -11.46 -8.51
N TYR A 168 20.50 -10.48 -7.97
CA TYR A 168 20.46 -9.08 -8.39
C TYR A 168 21.77 -8.36 -8.07
N LYS A 169 21.96 -7.17 -8.65
CA LYS A 169 23.07 -6.29 -8.29
C LYS A 169 22.61 -5.29 -7.23
N LYS A 170 23.15 -5.41 -6.02
CA LYS A 170 22.78 -4.58 -4.86
C LYS A 170 22.72 -3.06 -5.14
N PRO A 171 23.72 -2.43 -5.79
CA PRO A 171 23.65 -0.99 -6.07
C PRO A 171 22.57 -0.61 -7.08
N GLU A 172 22.28 -1.49 -8.05
CA GLU A 172 21.18 -1.25 -9.00
C GLU A 172 19.82 -1.36 -8.30
N LEU A 173 19.65 -2.35 -7.43
CA LEU A 173 18.41 -2.51 -6.68
C LEU A 173 18.17 -1.34 -5.72
N LEU A 174 19.17 -0.95 -4.93
CA LEU A 174 19.07 0.20 -4.02
C LEU A 174 18.75 1.50 -4.78
N ALA A 175 19.41 1.75 -5.91
CA ALA A 175 19.09 2.90 -6.75
C ALA A 175 17.63 2.86 -7.25
N ALA A 176 17.16 1.69 -7.70
CA ALA A 176 15.79 1.53 -8.19
C ALA A 176 14.71 1.70 -7.10
N LEU A 177 15.04 1.37 -5.84
CA LEU A 177 14.12 1.42 -4.70
C LEU A 177 14.16 2.74 -3.91
N LEU A 178 15.28 3.46 -3.92
CA LEU A 178 15.44 4.66 -3.09
C LEU A 178 15.56 5.97 -3.89
N LEU A 179 16.06 5.90 -5.13
CA LEU A 179 16.40 7.08 -5.91
C LEU A 179 15.50 7.23 -7.15
N ASP A 180 15.32 6.14 -7.89
CA ASP A 180 14.61 6.12 -9.17
C ASP A 180 13.18 5.57 -9.02
N ASN A 181 12.45 6.07 -8.02
CA ASN A 181 11.08 5.67 -7.72
C ASN A 181 10.20 6.81 -7.17
N ARG A 182 10.50 8.06 -7.55
CA ARG A 182 9.82 9.26 -7.04
C ARG A 182 8.29 9.17 -6.99
N HIS A 183 7.64 8.65 -8.03
CA HIS A 183 6.19 8.50 -8.06
C HIS A 183 5.62 7.57 -6.96
N ILE A 184 6.39 6.55 -6.53
CA ILE A 184 6.03 5.68 -5.40
C ILE A 184 6.18 6.45 -4.08
N LEU A 185 7.29 7.18 -3.94
CA LEU A 185 7.57 7.99 -2.76
C LEU A 185 6.55 9.12 -2.58
N ASP A 186 6.18 9.80 -3.67
CA ASP A 186 5.15 10.82 -3.69
C ASP A 186 3.79 10.21 -3.28
N ALA A 187 3.44 9.01 -3.78
CA ALA A 187 2.20 8.34 -3.38
C ALA A 187 2.18 7.96 -1.90
N TYR A 188 3.31 7.50 -1.36
CA TYR A 188 3.46 7.23 0.07
C TYR A 188 3.41 8.52 0.90
N HIS A 189 3.98 9.61 0.40
CA HIS A 189 3.92 10.92 1.04
C HIS A 189 2.48 11.39 1.23
N HIS A 190 1.64 11.23 0.21
CA HIS A 190 0.23 11.61 0.21
C HIS A 190 -0.72 10.64 0.90
N THR A 191 -0.19 9.55 1.44
CA THR A 191 -0.99 8.60 2.20
C THR A 191 -1.39 9.20 3.55
N GLU A 192 -2.69 9.15 3.84
CA GLU A 192 -3.30 9.53 5.11
C GLU A 192 -3.92 8.27 5.73
N LEU A 193 -3.33 7.75 6.80
CA LEU A 193 -3.69 6.42 7.34
C LEU A 193 -5.16 6.27 7.74
N THR A 194 -5.83 7.35 8.11
CA THR A 194 -7.24 7.31 8.52
C THR A 194 -8.22 7.50 7.35
N GLN A 195 -7.73 7.75 6.14
CA GLN A 195 -8.59 8.11 5.00
C GLN A 195 -8.27 7.36 3.72
N THR A 196 -7.00 7.29 3.33
CA THR A 196 -6.62 6.80 2.00
C THR A 196 -5.53 5.76 2.08
N VAL A 197 -5.81 4.59 1.53
CA VAL A 197 -4.84 3.50 1.38
C VAL A 197 -4.20 3.61 0.00
N PRO A 198 -2.86 3.80 -0.10
CA PRO A 198 -2.18 3.87 -1.36
C PRO A 198 -2.25 2.51 -2.07
N LYS A 199 -2.31 2.55 -3.40
CA LYS A 199 -2.53 1.34 -4.20
C LYS A 199 -1.52 1.24 -5.32
N CYS A 200 -0.98 0.04 -5.50
CA CYS A 200 -0.26 -0.38 -6.68
C CYS A 200 -1.12 -1.40 -7.42
N ILE A 201 -1.59 -1.05 -8.61
CA ILE A 201 -2.39 -1.92 -9.45
C ILE A 201 -1.62 -2.18 -10.74
N VAL A 202 -1.24 -3.43 -10.98
CA VAL A 202 -0.55 -3.86 -12.19
C VAL A 202 -1.56 -4.60 -13.06
N GLU A 203 -2.00 -3.97 -14.15
CA GLU A 203 -2.83 -4.61 -15.15
C GLU A 203 -1.95 -5.42 -16.11
N ASP A 204 -1.71 -6.68 -15.77
CA ASP A 204 -0.89 -7.58 -16.56
C ASP A 204 -1.71 -8.32 -17.62
N ASN A 205 -1.63 -7.83 -18.86
CA ASN A 205 -2.19 -8.51 -20.03
C ASN A 205 -1.09 -9.13 -20.91
N GLN A 206 0.15 -9.24 -20.42
CA GLN A 206 1.31 -9.65 -21.20
C GLN A 206 1.78 -11.05 -20.81
N LYS A 207 2.35 -11.80 -21.75
CA LYS A 207 3.05 -13.07 -21.45
C LYS A 207 4.48 -12.80 -20.97
N LYS A 208 4.66 -11.88 -20.03
CA LYS A 208 5.98 -11.50 -19.50
C LYS A 208 5.96 -11.60 -17.99
N VAL A 209 6.94 -12.31 -17.46
CA VAL A 209 7.19 -12.37 -16.02
C VAL A 209 7.84 -11.05 -15.54
N PRO A 210 7.59 -10.62 -14.30
CA PRO A 210 8.23 -9.44 -13.73
C PRO A 210 9.75 -9.62 -13.62
N SER A 211 10.52 -8.55 -13.79
CA SER A 211 11.93 -8.58 -13.37
C SER A 211 12.03 -8.53 -11.83
N VAL A 212 13.22 -8.84 -11.30
CA VAL A 212 13.51 -8.70 -9.87
C VAL A 212 13.29 -7.25 -9.40
N ILE A 213 13.53 -6.24 -10.24
CA ILE A 213 13.30 -4.83 -9.90
C ILE A 213 11.80 -4.55 -9.76
N ALA A 214 10.96 -5.01 -10.70
CA ALA A 214 9.51 -4.83 -10.59
C ALA A 214 8.95 -5.55 -9.36
N LEU A 215 9.39 -6.80 -9.13
CA LEU A 215 8.99 -7.57 -7.96
C LEU A 215 9.39 -6.87 -6.66
N ALA A 216 10.62 -6.35 -6.59
CA ALA A 216 11.11 -5.62 -5.42
C ALA A 216 10.34 -4.32 -5.17
N ARG A 217 9.96 -3.58 -6.23
CA ARG A 217 9.11 -2.38 -6.09
C ARG A 217 7.74 -2.74 -5.53
N MET A 218 7.13 -3.83 -6.00
CA MET A 218 5.86 -4.34 -5.46
C MET A 218 5.98 -4.72 -3.99
N LEU A 219 7.01 -5.51 -3.62
CA LEU A 219 7.27 -5.88 -2.23
C LEU A 219 7.54 -4.66 -1.34
N MET A 220 8.26 -3.66 -1.85
CA MET A 220 8.52 -2.42 -1.11
C MET A 220 7.25 -1.61 -0.90
N MET A 221 6.40 -1.48 -1.93
CA MET A 221 5.09 -0.84 -1.80
C MET A 221 4.24 -1.55 -0.75
N HIS A 222 4.19 -2.89 -0.76
CA HIS A 222 3.49 -3.64 0.28
C HIS A 222 4.09 -3.36 1.68
N ALA A 223 5.42 -3.38 1.84
CA ALA A 223 6.08 -3.07 3.12
C ALA A 223 5.84 -1.63 3.63
N LEU A 224 5.50 -0.71 2.72
CA LEU A 224 5.08 0.67 3.00
C LEU A 224 3.58 0.81 3.31
N GLY A 225 2.79 -0.26 3.19
CA GLY A 225 1.36 -0.28 3.45
C GLY A 225 0.48 -0.16 2.19
N PHE A 226 1.04 -0.31 0.99
CA PHE A 226 0.20 -0.27 -0.20
C PHE A 226 -0.62 -1.54 -0.34
N ASP A 227 -1.85 -1.38 -0.83
CA ASP A 227 -2.55 -2.49 -1.48
C ASP A 227 -1.87 -2.77 -2.82
N VAL A 228 -1.34 -3.98 -2.97
CA VAL A 228 -0.68 -4.43 -4.20
C VAL A 228 -1.57 -5.44 -4.90
N LEU A 229 -2.05 -5.09 -6.08
CA LEU A 229 -2.89 -5.94 -6.93
C LEU A 229 -2.23 -6.20 -8.27
N VAL A 230 -2.10 -7.48 -8.62
CA VAL A 230 -1.82 -7.91 -9.99
C VAL A 230 -3.14 -8.35 -10.59
N VAL A 231 -3.59 -7.67 -11.63
CA VAL A 231 -4.87 -7.97 -12.29
C VAL A 231 -4.58 -8.43 -13.71
N SER A 232 -4.99 -9.65 -14.04
CA SER A 232 -4.85 -10.19 -15.38
C SER A 232 -6.20 -10.61 -15.96
N LYS A 233 -6.37 -10.43 -17.27
CA LYS A 233 -7.48 -11.05 -18.02
C LYS A 233 -7.19 -12.51 -18.35
N HIS A 234 -5.95 -12.93 -18.19
CA HIS A 234 -5.46 -14.25 -18.51
C HIS A 234 -5.01 -14.96 -17.23
N HIS A 235 -4.87 -16.29 -17.29
CA HIS A 235 -4.35 -17.09 -16.18
C HIS A 235 -2.84 -17.32 -16.34
N TYR A 236 -2.11 -16.29 -16.81
CA TYR A 236 -0.68 -16.44 -17.07
C TYR A 236 0.09 -16.43 -15.75
N SER A 237 1.07 -17.32 -15.67
CA SER A 237 1.98 -17.31 -14.54
C SER A 237 2.85 -16.06 -14.53
N SER A 238 2.94 -15.38 -13.40
CA SER A 238 3.65 -14.11 -13.23
C SER A 238 4.42 -14.05 -11.91
N ILE A 239 3.84 -13.50 -10.84
CA ILE A 239 4.50 -13.31 -9.54
C ILE A 239 4.66 -14.62 -8.76
N GLU A 240 3.81 -15.62 -8.99
CA GLU A 240 3.88 -16.96 -8.38
C GLU A 240 5.13 -17.73 -8.80
N ASN A 241 5.81 -17.31 -9.88
CA ASN A 241 7.10 -17.90 -10.26
C ASN A 241 8.23 -17.52 -9.29
N TYR A 242 8.02 -16.48 -8.47
CA TYR A 242 9.03 -15.94 -7.57
C TYR A 242 8.57 -15.96 -6.12
N LEU A 243 7.30 -15.66 -5.84
CA LEU A 243 6.76 -15.55 -4.50
C LEU A 243 6.12 -16.86 -4.04
N PRO A 244 6.37 -17.28 -2.78
CA PRO A 244 5.59 -18.33 -2.14
C PRO A 244 4.10 -17.97 -2.08
N ILE A 245 3.21 -18.96 -2.17
CA ILE A 245 1.76 -18.74 -2.18
C ILE A 245 1.23 -18.20 -0.85
N GLU A 246 2.00 -18.32 0.22
CA GLU A 246 1.65 -17.78 1.54
C GLU A 246 1.79 -16.24 1.60
N TRP A 247 2.55 -15.67 0.65
CA TRP A 247 2.89 -14.24 0.63
C TRP A 247 1.85 -13.38 -0.10
N PHE A 248 0.95 -13.99 -0.86
CA PHE A 248 -0.09 -13.28 -1.60
C PHE A 248 -1.29 -14.18 -1.84
N ASP A 249 -2.47 -13.59 -1.98
CA ASP A 249 -3.66 -14.36 -2.37
C ASP A 249 -3.73 -14.48 -3.90
N HIS A 250 -4.09 -15.66 -4.41
CA HIS A 250 -4.42 -15.86 -5.82
C HIS A 250 -5.90 -16.14 -5.98
N HIS A 251 -6.55 -15.32 -6.80
CA HIS A 251 -7.97 -15.39 -7.09
C HIS A 251 -8.22 -15.56 -8.57
N VAL A 252 -9.25 -16.34 -8.90
CA VAL A 252 -9.77 -16.48 -10.25
C VAL A 252 -11.21 -15.99 -10.23
N MET A 253 -11.46 -14.86 -10.89
CA MET A 253 -12.76 -14.23 -10.95
C MET A 253 -13.60 -14.80 -12.10
N SER A 254 -14.70 -15.44 -11.74
CA SER A 254 -15.70 -15.98 -12.66
C SER A 254 -16.66 -14.90 -13.17
N ALA A 255 -17.43 -15.22 -14.23
CA ALA A 255 -18.47 -14.32 -14.74
C ALA A 255 -19.57 -14.04 -13.69
N GLN A 256 -19.90 -15.03 -12.83
CA GLN A 256 -20.91 -14.86 -11.79
C GLN A 256 -20.46 -13.90 -10.69
N GLU A 257 -19.19 -13.98 -10.28
CA GLU A 257 -18.60 -13.05 -9.32
C GLU A 257 -18.51 -11.64 -9.91
N MET A 258 -18.21 -11.52 -11.20
CA MET A 258 -18.27 -10.25 -11.91
C MET A 258 -19.70 -9.67 -11.94
N ASP A 259 -20.73 -10.49 -12.15
CA ASP A 259 -22.12 -10.03 -12.12
C ASP A 259 -22.54 -9.53 -10.72
N LYS A 260 -22.07 -10.20 -9.66
CA LYS A 260 -22.24 -9.71 -8.28
C LYS A 260 -21.53 -8.37 -8.07
N GLU A 261 -20.31 -8.23 -8.57
CA GLU A 261 -19.53 -6.99 -8.49
C GLU A 261 -20.25 -5.84 -9.21
N ASN A 262 -20.79 -6.10 -10.40
CA ASN A 262 -21.61 -5.16 -11.14
C ASN A 262 -22.83 -4.70 -10.31
N HIS A 263 -23.53 -5.64 -9.69
CA HIS A 263 -24.67 -5.31 -8.82
C HIS A 263 -24.26 -4.50 -7.59
N ARG A 264 -23.12 -4.82 -6.96
CA ARG A 264 -22.56 -4.06 -5.83
C ARG A 264 -22.19 -2.63 -6.19
N SER A 265 -21.66 -2.41 -7.39
CA SER A 265 -21.33 -1.08 -7.88
C SER A 265 -22.56 -0.21 -8.20
N SER A 266 -23.78 -0.75 -8.10
CA SER A 266 -25.03 0.02 -8.22
C SER A 266 -25.33 0.80 -6.93
N PRO A 267 -26.17 1.86 -6.97
CA PRO A 267 -26.54 2.62 -5.76
C PRO A 267 -27.14 1.74 -4.65
N VAL A 268 -27.92 0.73 -5.00
CA VAL A 268 -28.51 -0.22 -4.04
C VAL A 268 -27.43 -1.14 -3.47
N GLY A 269 -26.51 -1.58 -4.32
CA GLY A 269 -25.39 -2.43 -3.93
C GLY A 269 -24.43 -1.75 -2.95
N GLN A 270 -24.18 -0.44 -3.11
CA GLN A 270 -23.34 0.35 -2.20
C GLN A 270 -23.95 0.41 -0.79
N VAL A 271 -25.26 0.62 -0.68
CA VAL A 271 -25.97 0.63 0.62
C VAL A 271 -25.86 -0.72 1.32
N ILE A 272 -26.07 -1.82 0.58
CA ILE A 272 -25.92 -3.19 1.12
C ILE A 272 -24.48 -3.45 1.57
N GLY A 273 -23.50 -3.00 0.77
CA GLY A 273 -22.07 -3.10 1.11
C GLY A 273 -21.73 -2.42 2.42
N MET A 274 -22.18 -1.17 2.62
CA MET A 274 -21.97 -0.44 3.88
C MET A 274 -22.58 -1.15 5.08
N VAL A 275 -23.78 -1.74 4.94
CA VAL A 275 -24.43 -2.50 6.03
C VAL A 275 -23.63 -3.77 6.37
N MET A 276 -23.10 -4.46 5.37
CA MET A 276 -22.28 -5.66 5.56
C MET A 276 -20.94 -5.35 6.23
N ILE A 277 -20.27 -4.26 5.83
CA ILE A 277 -19.04 -3.79 6.47
C ILE A 277 -19.33 -3.44 7.94
N ALA A 278 -20.40 -2.68 8.20
CA ALA A 278 -20.80 -2.34 9.57
C ALA A 278 -21.05 -3.60 10.41
N ALA A 279 -21.71 -4.64 9.85
CA ALA A 279 -21.93 -5.90 10.53
C ALA A 279 -20.63 -6.66 10.82
N LEU A 280 -19.69 -6.74 9.87
CA LEU A 280 -18.38 -7.38 10.06
C LEU A 280 -17.55 -6.66 11.13
N VAL A 281 -17.54 -5.33 11.11
CA VAL A 281 -16.88 -4.50 12.13
C VAL A 281 -17.51 -4.75 13.51
N LEU A 282 -18.84 -4.82 13.59
CA LEU A 282 -19.56 -5.12 14.84
C LEU A 282 -19.23 -6.53 15.36
N ILE A 283 -19.23 -7.54 14.50
CA ILE A 283 -18.88 -8.91 14.84
C ILE A 283 -17.43 -8.96 15.35
N TYR A 284 -16.49 -8.31 14.66
CA TYR A 284 -15.10 -8.24 15.11
C TYR A 284 -14.98 -7.59 16.49
N PHE A 285 -15.71 -6.51 16.76
CA PHE A 285 -15.69 -5.85 18.08
C PHE A 285 -16.35 -6.68 19.18
N VAL A 286 -17.39 -7.45 18.88
CA VAL A 286 -18.10 -8.29 19.84
C VAL A 286 -17.29 -9.53 20.24
N PHE A 287 -16.57 -10.14 19.29
CA PHE A 287 -15.81 -11.37 19.53
C PHE A 287 -14.38 -11.17 20.06
N LYS A 288 -13.91 -9.93 20.19
CA LYS A 288 -12.58 -9.59 20.76
C LYS A 288 -12.65 -9.13 22.23
N ARG A 289 -13.75 -9.41 22.94
CA ARG A 289 -13.86 -9.25 24.40
C ARG A 289 -13.41 -10.50 25.14
#